data_AF-A0A5J6MYX8-F1
#
_entry.id   AF-A0A5J6MYX8-F1
#
_cell.length_a   1.000
_cell.length_b   1.000
_cell.length_c   1.000
_cell.angle_alpha   90.00
_cell.angle_beta   90.00
_cell.angle_gamma   90.00
#
_symmetry.space_group_name_H-M   'P 1'
#
loop_
_entity.id
_entity.type
_entity.pdbx_description
1 polymer ?
#
loop_
_entity_poly.entity_id
_entity_poly.type
_entity_poly.pdbx_seq_one_letter_code
_entity_poly.pdbx_strand_id
1 'polypeptide(L)'
;MVAHPAHAFQTESATYVERATTDAVTDLGDKGDSVGDLLTFANEIYDEHNKNLLGHDNGWCIRTVVGKAWECFWTLTLADGQLSVAGPYFDAADSVLSVTGGTGRYYGARGEMKLHARNAQGTEYDFAYKFTH
;
A
#
# COMPACT_ATOMS: atom_id res chain seq x y z
N MET A 1 -30.72 28.02 8.41
CA MET A 1 -29.52 27.18 8.49
C MET A 1 -29.97 25.81 8.96
N VAL A 2 -30.01 24.83 8.07
CA VAL A 2 -30.38 23.46 8.43
C VAL A 2 -29.11 22.79 8.95
N ALA A 3 -29.08 22.49 10.25
CA ALA A 3 -28.01 21.72 10.85
C ALA A 3 -28.05 20.31 10.24
N HIS A 4 -27.02 19.96 9.47
CA HIS A 4 -26.82 18.59 9.02
C HIS A 4 -26.31 17.77 10.21
N PRO A 5 -26.83 16.56 10.45
CA PRO A 5 -26.30 15.69 11.48
C PRO A 5 -24.83 15.40 11.16
N ALA A 6 -23.96 15.56 12.16
CA ALA A 6 -22.58 15.13 12.06
C ALA A 6 -22.57 13.62 11.83
N HIS A 7 -22.09 13.18 10.66
CA HIS A 7 -21.78 11.77 10.45
C HIS A 7 -20.63 11.44 11.40
N ALA A 8 -20.85 10.49 12.31
CA ALA A 8 -19.78 9.97 13.13
C ALA A 8 -18.78 9.27 12.19
N PHE A 9 -17.54 9.75 12.15
CA PHE A 9 -16.45 9.07 11.44
C PHE A 9 -16.33 7.65 11.98
N GLN A 10 -16.77 6.65 11.20
CA GLN A 10 -16.60 5.25 11.56
C GLN A 10 -15.16 4.85 11.24
N THR A 11 -14.47 4.25 12.21
CA THR A 11 -13.16 3.65 11.95
C THR A 11 -13.37 2.24 11.42
N GLU A 12 -12.86 1.98 10.23
CA GLU A 12 -12.80 0.65 9.64
C GLU A 12 -11.37 0.09 9.74
N SER A 13 -11.26 -1.23 9.76
CA SER A 13 -9.98 -1.92 9.70
C SER A 13 -10.10 -3.16 8.81
N ALA A 14 -9.08 -3.42 8.02
CA ALA A 14 -9.01 -4.56 7.13
C ALA A 14 -7.57 -5.04 6.98
N THR A 15 -7.38 -6.35 6.87
CA THR A 15 -6.07 -6.95 6.62
C THR A 15 -6.11 -7.73 5.33
N TYR A 16 -5.08 -7.55 4.51
CA TYR A 16 -4.91 -8.26 3.25
C TYR A 16 -3.48 -8.78 3.14
N VAL A 17 -3.30 -9.82 2.33
CA VAL A 17 -1.97 -10.30 1.96
C VAL A 17 -1.69 -9.92 0.52
N GLU A 18 -0.65 -9.12 0.30
CA GLU A 18 -0.10 -8.89 -1.03
C GLU A 18 0.86 -10.03 -1.39
N ARG A 19 0.78 -10.51 -2.63
CA ARG A 19 1.81 -11.38 -3.22
C ARG A 19 2.65 -10.59 -4.22
N ALA A 20 3.75 -10.04 -3.73
CA ALA A 20 4.72 -9.22 -4.47
C ALA A 20 5.54 -10.04 -5.47
N THR A 21 4.89 -10.47 -6.55
CA THR A 21 5.44 -11.39 -7.56
C THR A 21 5.84 -10.69 -8.85
N THR A 22 5.48 -9.41 -9.00
CA THR A 22 5.71 -8.63 -10.23
C THR A 22 6.70 -7.49 -10.03
N ASP A 23 7.16 -7.28 -8.79
CA ASP A 23 8.12 -6.26 -8.41
C ASP A 23 9.36 -6.28 -9.31
N ALA A 24 9.64 -5.13 -9.92
CA ALA A 24 10.78 -4.95 -10.81
C ALA A 24 11.44 -3.59 -10.56
N VAL A 25 12.74 -3.62 -10.26
CA VAL A 25 13.56 -2.41 -10.15
C VAL A 25 14.18 -2.09 -11.51
N THR A 26 13.95 -0.86 -11.96
CA THR A 26 14.68 -0.22 -13.06
C THR A 26 15.82 0.60 -12.47
N ASP A 27 17.06 0.17 -12.77
CA ASP A 27 18.29 0.92 -12.47
C ASP A 27 18.36 2.14 -13.40
N LEU A 28 18.22 3.34 -12.83
CA LEU A 28 18.18 4.61 -13.56
C LEU A 28 19.40 5.49 -13.27
N GLY A 29 20.07 5.26 -12.14
CA GLY A 29 21.19 6.06 -11.68
C GLY A 29 22.54 5.40 -11.92
N ASP A 30 23.35 5.38 -10.86
CA ASP A 30 24.63 4.68 -10.89
C ASP A 30 24.39 3.16 -10.86
N LYS A 31 25.19 2.40 -11.62
CA LYS A 31 25.05 0.94 -11.70
C LYS A 31 24.92 0.30 -10.32
N GLY A 32 23.82 -0.43 -10.12
CA GLY A 32 23.46 -1.05 -8.84
C GLY A 32 22.40 -0.23 -8.11
N ASP A 33 22.25 -0.49 -6.81
CA ASP A 33 21.27 0.23 -6.00
C ASP A 33 21.65 1.71 -5.84
N SER A 34 20.85 2.61 -6.41
CA SER A 34 21.14 4.04 -6.46
C SER A 34 19.91 4.92 -6.20
N VAL A 35 20.14 6.13 -5.68
CA VAL A 35 19.06 7.11 -5.48
C VAL A 35 18.44 7.46 -6.82
N GLY A 36 17.11 7.38 -6.89
CA GLY A 36 16.34 7.61 -8.11
C GLY A 36 15.93 6.35 -8.86
N ASP A 37 16.43 5.17 -8.46
CA ASP A 37 15.94 3.90 -9.02
C ASP A 37 14.44 3.77 -8.82
N LEU A 38 13.79 3.13 -9.80
CA LEU A 38 12.34 3.02 -9.88
C LEU A 38 11.91 1.57 -9.69
N LEU A 39 11.19 1.30 -8.62
CA LEU A 39 10.46 0.06 -8.42
C LEU A 39 9.05 0.21 -8.97
N THR A 40 8.60 -0.71 -9.82
CA THR A 40 7.20 -0.78 -10.30
C THR A 40 6.61 -2.16 -10.00
N PHE A 41 5.30 -2.20 -9.74
CA PHE A 41 4.60 -3.43 -9.40
C PHE A 41 3.11 -3.37 -9.76
N ALA A 42 2.52 -4.55 -9.95
CA ALA A 42 1.09 -4.79 -10.09
C ALA A 42 0.74 -6.17 -9.51
N ASN A 43 0.47 -6.24 -8.21
CA ASN A 43 0.43 -7.49 -7.47
C ASN A 43 -0.99 -7.94 -7.13
N GLU A 44 -1.15 -9.23 -6.88
CA GLU A 44 -2.42 -9.80 -6.43
C GLU A 44 -2.62 -9.60 -4.92
N ILE A 45 -3.88 -9.35 -4.53
CA ILE A 45 -4.28 -9.12 -3.15
C ILE A 45 -5.23 -10.23 -2.69
N TYR A 46 -4.85 -10.89 -1.60
CA TYR A 46 -5.57 -12.01 -0.99
C TYR A 46 -6.15 -11.61 0.37
N ASP A 47 -7.06 -12.45 0.87
CA ASP A 47 -7.55 -12.36 2.24
C ASP A 47 -6.43 -12.52 3.30
N GLU A 48 -6.73 -12.21 4.55
CA GLU A 48 -5.81 -12.29 5.69
C GLU A 48 -5.25 -13.71 5.94
N HIS A 49 -5.87 -14.74 5.36
CA HIS A 49 -5.41 -16.13 5.44
C HIS A 49 -4.57 -16.55 4.23
N ASN A 50 -4.32 -15.62 3.29
CA ASN A 50 -3.62 -15.85 2.03
C ASN A 50 -4.27 -16.96 1.17
N LYS A 51 -5.61 -17.04 1.14
CA LYS A 51 -6.35 -18.11 0.46
C LYS A 51 -7.17 -17.63 -0.73
N ASN A 52 -8.02 -16.64 -0.54
CA ASN A 52 -8.93 -16.16 -1.57
C ASN A 52 -8.41 -14.87 -2.20
N LEU A 53 -8.36 -14.83 -3.54
CA LEU A 53 -8.07 -13.62 -4.30
C LEU A 53 -9.22 -12.63 -4.12
N LEU A 54 -8.92 -11.42 -3.66
CA LEU A 54 -9.91 -10.35 -3.41
C LEU A 54 -9.77 -9.17 -4.37
N GLY A 55 -8.58 -8.98 -4.94
CA GLY A 55 -8.30 -7.85 -5.81
C GLY A 55 -6.84 -7.82 -6.24
N HIS A 56 -6.36 -6.61 -6.53
CA HIS A 56 -4.98 -6.35 -6.92
C HIS A 56 -4.57 -4.95 -6.46
N ASP A 57 -3.29 -4.69 -6.44
CA ASP A 57 -2.76 -3.34 -6.42
C ASP A 57 -1.84 -3.07 -7.60
N ASN A 58 -1.50 -1.81 -7.79
CA ASN A 58 -0.43 -1.40 -8.69
C ASN A 58 0.12 -0.05 -8.25
N GLY A 59 1.42 0.14 -8.46
CA GLY A 59 2.09 1.34 -8.00
C GLY A 59 3.56 1.40 -8.38
N TRP A 60 4.24 2.32 -7.71
CA TRP A 60 5.66 2.52 -7.87
C TRP A 60 6.29 3.05 -6.58
N CYS A 61 7.60 2.86 -6.50
CA CYS A 61 8.44 3.50 -5.50
C CYS A 61 9.71 4.07 -6.13
N ILE A 62 10.23 5.16 -5.56
CA ILE A 62 11.52 5.74 -5.93
C ILE A 62 12.51 5.54 -4.79
N ARG A 63 13.73 5.08 -5.09
CA ARG A 63 14.80 4.93 -4.11
C ARG A 63 15.22 6.30 -3.60
N THR A 64 14.97 6.57 -2.32
CA THR A 64 15.33 7.85 -1.69
C THR A 64 16.57 7.73 -0.82
N VAL A 65 16.82 6.54 -0.25
CA VAL A 65 18.03 6.24 0.52
C VAL A 65 18.50 4.81 0.22
N VAL A 66 19.67 4.70 -0.40
CA VAL A 66 20.35 3.43 -0.73
C VAL A 66 20.45 2.52 0.50
N GLY A 67 20.12 1.24 0.32
CA GLY A 67 20.08 0.21 1.36
C GLY A 67 19.12 0.47 2.53
N LYS A 68 18.15 1.38 2.39
CA LYS A 68 17.31 1.78 3.54
C LYS A 68 15.86 2.08 3.22
N ALA A 69 15.58 2.93 2.23
CA ALA A 69 14.23 3.47 2.05
C ALA A 69 13.89 3.78 0.59
N TRP A 70 12.63 3.51 0.27
CA TRP A 70 11.95 3.98 -0.93
C TRP A 70 10.77 4.87 -0.51
N GLU A 71 10.36 5.78 -1.38
CA GLU A 71 9.09 6.51 -1.23
C GLU A 71 8.10 5.99 -2.27
N CYS A 72 6.92 5.57 -1.82
CA CYS A 72 5.98 4.79 -2.61
C CYS A 72 4.62 5.46 -2.77
N PHE A 73 3.96 5.14 -3.89
CA PHE A 73 2.54 5.42 -4.11
C PHE A 73 1.90 4.26 -4.86
N TRP A 74 0.72 3.82 -4.43
CA TRP A 74 -0.04 2.80 -5.13
C TRP A 74 -1.54 2.89 -4.90
N THR A 75 -2.28 2.10 -5.68
CA THR A 75 -3.72 1.94 -5.56
C THR A 75 -4.07 0.50 -5.28
N LEU A 76 -4.73 0.23 -4.15
CA LEU A 76 -5.41 -1.04 -3.89
C LEU A 76 -6.79 -1.01 -4.56
N THR A 77 -7.09 -2.00 -5.40
CA THR A 77 -8.39 -2.17 -6.06
C THR A 77 -9.08 -3.45 -5.57
N LEU A 78 -10.27 -3.28 -4.99
CA LEU A 78 -11.17 -4.35 -4.54
C LEU A 78 -12.49 -4.30 -5.32
N ALA A 79 -13.37 -5.28 -5.11
CA ALA A 79 -14.64 -5.39 -5.84
C ALA A 79 -15.58 -4.16 -5.65
N ASP A 80 -15.50 -3.48 -4.51
CA ASP A 80 -16.39 -2.39 -4.11
C ASP A 80 -15.74 -1.00 -4.14
N GLY A 81 -14.48 -0.88 -4.56
CA GLY A 81 -13.79 0.41 -4.68
C GLY A 81 -12.28 0.31 -4.61
N GLN A 82 -11.64 1.46 -4.42
CA GLN A 82 -10.19 1.58 -4.37
C GLN A 82 -9.73 2.39 -3.16
N LEU A 83 -8.51 2.12 -2.69
CA LEU A 83 -7.79 2.91 -1.69
C LEU A 83 -6.47 3.40 -2.30
N SER A 84 -6.16 4.68 -2.15
CA SER A 84 -4.87 5.25 -2.53
C SER A 84 -3.95 5.32 -1.32
N VAL A 85 -2.73 4.81 -1.46
CA VAL A 85 -1.73 4.68 -0.38
C VAL A 85 -0.43 5.37 -0.79
N ALA A 86 0.17 6.12 0.14
CA ALA A 86 1.43 6.82 -0.07
C ALA A 86 2.30 6.83 1.18
N GLY A 87 3.62 6.69 1.04
CA GLY A 87 4.54 6.74 2.18
C GLY A 87 5.82 5.92 1.95
N PRO A 88 6.66 5.81 3.00
CA PRO A 88 7.93 5.11 2.89
C PRO A 88 7.75 3.60 2.88
N TYR A 89 8.64 2.91 2.15
CA TYR A 89 8.90 1.48 2.26
C TYR A 89 10.36 1.28 2.70
N PHE A 90 10.55 0.58 3.82
CA PHE A 90 11.88 0.35 4.40
C PHE A 90 12.41 -1.07 4.12
N ASP A 91 13.66 -1.17 3.68
CA ASP A 91 14.30 -2.44 3.29
C ASP A 91 14.39 -3.47 4.43
N ALA A 92 14.42 -3.00 5.69
CA ALA A 92 14.70 -3.83 6.86
C ALA A 92 13.77 -3.56 8.05
N ALA A 93 12.65 -2.87 7.83
CA ALA A 93 11.69 -2.54 8.89
C ALA A 93 10.25 -2.46 8.37
N ASP A 94 9.29 -2.68 9.26
CA ASP A 94 7.88 -2.40 8.97
C ASP A 94 7.69 -0.93 8.59
N SER A 95 6.71 -0.69 7.72
CA SER A 95 6.35 0.65 7.29
C SER A 95 4.93 1.00 7.72
N VAL A 96 4.68 2.29 7.96
CA VAL A 96 3.33 2.83 8.13
C VAL A 96 3.16 3.91 7.08
N LEU A 97 2.19 3.71 6.20
CA LEU A 97 1.91 4.57 5.06
C LEU A 97 0.54 5.21 5.22
N SER A 98 0.34 6.37 4.59
CA SER A 98 -0.91 7.10 4.63
C SER A 98 -1.91 6.55 3.62
N VAL A 99 -3.14 6.30 4.06
CA VAL A 99 -4.29 6.21 3.17
C VAL A 99 -4.74 7.63 2.83
N THR A 100 -4.59 8.03 1.57
CA THR A 100 -4.79 9.42 1.13
C THR A 100 -6.14 9.67 0.46
N GLY A 101 -6.89 8.61 0.14
CA GLY A 101 -8.19 8.70 -0.50
C GLY A 101 -8.73 7.33 -0.90
N GLY A 102 -9.90 7.35 -1.55
CA GLY A 102 -10.50 6.16 -2.13
C GLY A 102 -11.69 6.46 -3.02
N THR A 103 -12.21 5.41 -3.65
CA THR A 103 -13.38 5.43 -4.54
C THR A 103 -14.39 4.37 -4.11
N GLY A 104 -15.61 4.41 -4.67
CA GLY A 104 -16.65 3.43 -4.35
C GLY A 104 -17.02 3.46 -2.87
N ARG A 105 -17.05 2.29 -2.22
CA ARG A 105 -17.25 2.15 -0.77
C ARG A 105 -16.25 3.00 0.03
N TYR A 106 -15.03 3.16 -0.45
CA TYR A 106 -13.95 3.83 0.27
C TYR A 106 -13.85 5.33 -0.05
N TYR A 107 -14.90 5.93 -0.62
CA TYR A 107 -14.90 7.35 -0.95
C TYR A 107 -14.63 8.21 0.29
N GLY A 108 -13.63 9.08 0.22
CA GLY A 108 -13.24 9.96 1.33
C GLY A 108 -12.33 9.30 2.38
N ALA A 109 -11.94 8.04 2.20
CA ALA A 109 -11.09 7.32 3.15
C ALA A 109 -9.78 8.05 3.45
N ARG A 110 -9.48 8.18 4.75
CA ARG A 110 -8.22 8.70 5.29
C ARG A 110 -7.76 7.85 6.46
N GLY A 111 -6.46 7.64 6.58
CA GLY A 111 -5.91 6.86 7.69
C GLY A 111 -4.52 6.34 7.39
N GLU A 112 -4.26 5.12 7.81
CA GLU A 112 -2.95 4.49 7.73
C GLU A 112 -3.05 3.04 7.25
N MET A 113 -1.95 2.55 6.70
CA MET A 113 -1.74 1.15 6.37
C MET A 113 -0.37 0.73 6.89
N LYS A 114 -0.35 -0.30 7.73
CA LYS A 114 0.89 -0.93 8.18
C LYS A 114 1.28 -2.04 7.23
N LEU A 115 2.51 -1.98 6.72
CA LEU A 115 3.15 -2.99 5.88
C LEU A 115 4.15 -3.80 6.70
N HIS A 116 4.01 -5.12 6.67
CA HIS A 116 4.92 -6.07 7.31
C HIS A 116 5.31 -7.19 6.33
N ALA A 117 6.61 -7.48 6.20
CA ALA A 117 7.09 -8.58 5.37
C ALA A 117 6.79 -9.93 6.04
N ARG A 118 6.08 -10.83 5.34
CA ARG A 118 5.75 -12.17 5.85
C ARG A 118 6.92 -13.15 5.74
N ASN A 119 7.85 -12.85 4.86
CA ASN A 119 9.02 -13.68 4.58
C ASN A 119 10.25 -12.83 4.30
N ALA A 120 11.43 -13.45 4.40
CA ALA A 120 12.71 -12.79 4.16
C ALA A 120 12.97 -12.51 2.66
N GLN A 121 12.19 -13.11 1.75
CA GLN A 121 12.33 -12.92 0.31
C GLN A 121 11.65 -11.63 -0.18
N GLY A 122 10.79 -11.01 0.64
CA GLY A 122 10.02 -9.84 0.24
C GLY A 122 8.99 -10.14 -0.85
N THR A 123 8.49 -11.37 -0.92
CA THR A 123 7.51 -11.79 -1.94
C THR A 123 6.07 -11.85 -1.43
N GLU A 124 5.87 -11.65 -0.12
CA GLU A 124 4.55 -11.56 0.49
C GLU A 124 4.55 -10.55 1.64
N TYR A 125 3.52 -9.72 1.71
CA TYR A 125 3.36 -8.69 2.74
C TYR A 125 1.98 -8.72 3.37
N ASP A 126 1.92 -8.49 4.68
CA ASP A 126 0.68 -8.16 5.38
C ASP A 126 0.43 -6.66 5.27
N PHE A 127 -0.71 -6.28 4.68
CA PHE A 127 -1.21 -4.92 4.67
C PHE A 127 -2.37 -4.78 5.65
N ALA A 128 -2.13 -4.09 6.77
CA ALA A 128 -3.14 -3.82 7.78
C ALA A 128 -3.61 -2.36 7.69
N TYR A 129 -4.81 -2.16 7.14
CA TYR A 129 -5.44 -0.86 6.94
C TYR A 129 -6.26 -0.45 8.17
N LYS A 130 -6.21 0.84 8.47
CA LYS A 130 -7.10 1.51 9.43
C LYS A 130 -7.45 2.89 8.91
N PHE A 131 -8.72 3.13 8.61
CA PHE A 131 -9.17 4.38 7.99
C PHE A 131 -10.57 4.80 8.45
N THR A 132 -10.90 6.06 8.20
CA THR A 132 -12.21 6.65 8.43
C THR A 132 -12.75 7.27 7.15
N HIS A 133 -14.06 7.27 6.97
CA HIS A 133 -14.78 8.07 5.98
C HIS A 133 -16.20 8.38 6.47
#